data_AF-A0A3A8J3I9-F1
#
_entry.id   AF-A0A3A8J3I9-F1
#
_cell.length_a   1.000
_cell.length_b   1.000
_cell.length_c   1.000
_cell.angle_alpha   90.00
_cell.angle_beta   90.00
_cell.angle_gamma   90.00
#
_symmetry.space_group_name_H-M   'P 1'
#
loop_
_entity.id
_entity.type
_entity.pdbx_description
1 polymer ?
#
loop_
_entity_poly.entity_id
_entity_poly.type
_entity_poly.pdbx_seq_one_letter_code
_entity_poly.pdbx_strand_id
1 'polypeptide(L)'
;MLKSTGALVVALITLIPLQGQAQKQDCATAFDAVAKAGQLDNAEALISNDCVIMYTENWREGAGKKNDAVCGPAWKALEASGATANVRSLFIQNCAVTHMTGWKALSQPQSAAAGQCSISQLMTAQQKVQEQQTALCKKVGKGSVDAEVAKKVQACFDTHVTPAVAKAPGLKQFVNECVVQKNAWAPDSMCNRKQQSAVTSCQTKTFKAKKAALTKELTKNLGSLCEPADAYATCMAEATR
;
A
#
# COMPACT_ATOMS: atom_id res chain seq x y z
N MET A 1 5.63 -7.34 -16.31
CA MET A 1 6.46 -7.39 -15.07
C MET A 1 5.55 -7.17 -13.86
N LEU A 2 6.06 -7.38 -12.63
CA LEU A 2 5.74 -6.60 -11.40
C LEU A 2 4.25 -6.65 -10.85
N LYS A 3 3.93 -6.56 -9.53
CA LYS A 3 3.79 -5.44 -8.53
C LYS A 3 2.44 -4.67 -8.71
N SER A 4 1.52 -4.34 -7.75
CA SER A 4 0.94 -4.95 -6.51
C SER A 4 -0.43 -4.37 -6.20
N THR A 5 -1.32 -5.22 -5.70
CA THR A 5 -2.74 -5.23 -6.13
C THR A 5 -3.61 -6.20 -5.33
N GLY A 6 -2.99 -7.13 -4.61
CA GLY A 6 -3.44 -7.40 -3.23
C GLY A 6 -3.44 -6.13 -2.35
N ALA A 7 -2.91 -5.02 -2.87
CA ALA A 7 -2.90 -3.66 -2.34
C ALA A 7 -4.10 -3.31 -1.47
N LEU A 8 -5.35 -3.60 -1.84
CA LEU A 8 -6.52 -3.21 -1.02
C LEU A 8 -6.52 -3.82 0.39
N VAL A 9 -5.79 -4.92 0.62
CA VAL A 9 -5.76 -5.64 1.91
C VAL A 9 -4.33 -5.83 2.44
N VAL A 10 -3.32 -5.57 1.61
CA VAL A 10 -1.99 -5.15 2.08
C VAL A 10 -2.09 -3.79 2.79
N ALA A 11 -2.81 -2.85 2.18
CA ALA A 11 -3.02 -1.49 2.65
C ALA A 11 -3.44 -1.44 4.12
N LEU A 12 -4.53 -2.16 4.40
CA LEU A 12 -5.24 -2.05 5.66
C LEU A 12 -4.48 -2.67 6.84
N ILE A 13 -3.53 -3.57 6.59
CA ILE A 13 -2.88 -4.37 7.63
C ILE A 13 -1.38 -4.65 7.38
N THR A 14 -0.67 -3.74 6.72
CA THR A 14 0.82 -3.66 6.81
C THR A 14 1.20 -2.65 7.88
N LEU A 15 1.99 -3.05 8.87
CA LEU A 15 2.11 -2.28 10.12
C LEU A 15 3.49 -1.67 10.41
N ILE A 16 3.42 -0.38 10.75
CA ILE A 16 3.82 0.23 12.04
C ILE A 16 4.57 -0.74 13.00
N PRO A 17 5.79 -0.40 13.49
CA PRO A 17 6.01 0.89 14.14
C PRO A 17 7.27 1.68 13.79
N LEU A 18 7.05 2.99 13.71
CA LEU A 18 7.86 4.07 14.30
C LEU A 18 9.33 4.24 13.90
N GLN A 19 9.61 5.35 13.22
CA GLN A 19 10.44 6.43 13.77
C GLN A 19 10.21 7.75 13.00
N GLY A 20 10.55 8.89 13.63
CA GLY A 20 10.99 10.12 12.96
C GLY A 20 9.99 10.94 12.13
N GLN A 21 9.48 12.01 12.75
CA GLN A 21 9.43 13.41 12.25
C GLN A 21 8.68 13.80 10.95
N ALA A 22 8.43 15.12 10.89
CA ALA A 22 8.23 16.03 9.75
C ALA A 22 7.23 15.64 8.63
N GLN A 23 6.31 16.57 8.35
CA GLN A 23 5.31 16.58 7.26
C GLN A 23 5.62 15.64 6.09
N LYS A 24 5.19 14.39 6.22
CA LYS A 24 5.18 13.44 5.12
C LYS A 24 4.08 13.83 4.15
N GLN A 25 4.47 14.32 2.99
CA GLN A 25 3.62 14.42 1.81
C GLN A 25 3.04 13.02 1.54
N ASP A 26 1.71 12.90 1.58
CA ASP A 26 1.03 11.60 1.63
C ASP A 26 1.25 10.77 0.35
N CYS A 27 0.97 9.46 0.44
CA CYS A 27 1.21 8.53 -0.66
C CYS A 27 0.41 8.85 -1.94
N ALA A 28 -0.76 9.49 -1.84
CA ALA A 28 -1.56 9.89 -2.98
C ALA A 28 -0.98 11.16 -3.62
N THR A 29 -0.77 12.23 -2.85
CA THR A 29 -0.17 13.49 -3.32
C THR A 29 1.23 13.29 -3.92
N ALA A 30 2.05 12.43 -3.34
CA ALA A 30 3.37 12.10 -3.89
C ALA A 30 3.27 11.31 -5.21
N PHE A 31 2.30 10.40 -5.35
CA PHE A 31 2.07 9.68 -6.61
C PHE A 31 1.51 10.59 -7.70
N ASP A 32 0.51 11.40 -7.38
CA ASP A 32 -0.13 12.32 -8.31
C ASP A 32 0.84 13.42 -8.80
N ALA A 33 1.81 13.83 -7.97
CA ALA A 33 2.90 14.70 -8.38
C ALA A 33 3.85 14.04 -9.41
N VAL A 34 4.21 12.77 -9.23
CA VAL A 34 5.01 12.00 -10.22
C VAL A 34 4.21 11.74 -11.50
N ALA A 35 2.89 11.52 -11.37
CA ALA A 35 1.96 11.39 -12.49
C ALA A 35 1.90 12.67 -13.33
N LYS A 36 1.71 13.83 -12.66
CA LYS A 36 1.68 15.15 -13.31
C LYS A 36 3.01 15.53 -13.97
N ALA A 37 4.14 15.06 -13.44
CA ALA A 37 5.46 15.22 -14.05
C ALA A 37 5.71 14.24 -15.23
N GLY A 38 4.79 13.31 -15.51
CA GLY A 38 4.92 12.29 -16.56
C GLY A 38 5.94 11.18 -16.25
N GLN A 39 6.43 11.08 -15.00
CA GLN A 39 7.62 10.30 -14.65
C GLN A 39 7.34 8.91 -14.07
N LEU A 40 6.09 8.45 -14.09
CA LEU A 40 5.70 7.20 -13.44
C LEU A 40 6.50 5.99 -13.91
N ASP A 41 6.80 5.91 -15.21
CA ASP A 41 7.61 4.82 -15.77
C ASP A 41 9.06 4.84 -15.23
N ASN A 42 9.63 6.03 -15.00
CA ASN A 42 11.00 6.21 -14.47
C ASN A 42 11.05 5.98 -12.95
N ALA A 43 10.08 6.52 -12.20
CA ALA A 43 9.91 6.28 -10.77
C ALA A 43 9.73 4.78 -10.48
N GLU A 44 8.88 4.13 -11.27
CA GLU A 44 8.69 2.69 -11.27
C GLU A 44 10.01 1.98 -11.56
N ALA A 45 10.66 2.25 -12.70
CA ALA A 45 11.90 1.59 -13.11
C ALA A 45 12.98 1.63 -12.01
N LEU A 46 13.14 2.78 -11.37
CA LEU A 46 14.15 3.02 -10.33
C LEU A 46 13.86 2.23 -9.04
N ILE A 47 12.64 2.31 -8.50
CA ILE A 47 12.19 1.56 -7.30
C ILE A 47 12.00 0.05 -7.59
N SER A 48 12.02 -0.36 -8.86
CA SER A 48 11.70 -1.72 -9.29
C SER A 48 12.91 -2.56 -9.65
N ASN A 49 13.96 -1.93 -10.16
CA ASN A 49 15.24 -2.55 -10.43
C ASN A 49 16.18 -2.47 -9.21
N ASP A 50 15.67 -1.98 -8.06
CA ASP A 50 16.39 -1.93 -6.79
C ASP A 50 17.61 -1.00 -6.88
N CYS A 51 17.48 0.09 -7.63
CA CYS A 51 18.59 0.88 -8.14
C CYS A 51 19.49 1.48 -7.05
N VAL A 52 20.81 1.30 -7.22
CA VAL A 52 21.87 1.75 -6.28
C VAL A 52 21.78 3.24 -5.92
N ILE A 53 21.26 4.08 -6.81
CA ILE A 53 21.09 5.52 -6.59
C ILE A 53 20.18 5.83 -5.38
N MET A 54 19.18 5.00 -5.07
CA MET A 54 18.35 5.19 -3.85
C MET A 54 19.16 5.08 -2.56
N TYR A 55 20.28 4.35 -2.61
CA TYR A 55 21.13 4.06 -1.46
C TYR A 55 22.21 5.13 -1.31
N THR A 56 22.83 5.57 -2.42
CA THR A 56 23.80 6.69 -2.40
C THR A 56 23.13 8.02 -2.06
N GLU A 57 21.88 8.23 -2.48
CA GLU A 57 21.08 9.41 -2.13
C GLU A 57 20.47 9.35 -0.71
N ASN A 58 20.85 8.35 0.10
CA ASN A 58 20.40 8.19 1.49
C ASN A 58 18.85 8.15 1.60
N TRP A 59 18.20 7.35 0.74
CA TRP A 59 16.79 6.99 0.92
C TRP A 59 16.64 5.74 1.78
N ARG A 60 17.66 4.85 1.78
CA ARG A 60 17.74 3.67 2.64
C ARG A 60 19.18 3.16 2.75
N GLU A 61 19.53 2.57 3.89
CA GLU A 61 20.78 1.82 4.09
C GLU A 61 20.84 0.52 3.27
N GLY A 62 22.06 0.13 2.87
CA GLY A 62 22.34 -1.12 2.16
C GLY A 62 23.03 -0.88 0.80
N ALA A 63 23.08 -1.92 -0.03
CA ALA A 63 23.63 -1.86 -1.37
C ALA A 63 22.56 -2.23 -2.41
N GLY A 64 22.07 -1.22 -3.14
CA GLY A 64 21.22 -1.43 -4.31
C GLY A 64 22.00 -1.90 -5.53
N LYS A 65 21.28 -2.19 -6.61
CA LYS A 65 21.83 -2.76 -7.84
C LYS A 65 22.30 -1.66 -8.79
N LYS A 66 23.52 -1.82 -9.28
CA LYS A 66 24.03 -1.05 -10.41
C LYS A 66 23.53 -1.69 -11.71
N ASN A 67 22.52 -1.08 -12.33
CA ASN A 67 22.02 -1.43 -13.65
C ASN A 67 21.97 -0.16 -14.50
N ASP A 68 23.11 0.22 -15.09
CA ASP A 68 23.30 1.53 -15.71
C ASP A 68 22.34 1.78 -16.89
N ALA A 69 21.93 0.72 -17.59
CA ALA A 69 20.97 0.78 -18.71
C ALA A 69 19.53 1.15 -18.29
N VAL A 70 19.19 1.03 -17.00
CA VAL A 70 17.85 1.33 -16.47
C VAL A 70 17.90 2.43 -15.41
N CYS A 71 18.78 2.30 -14.42
CA CYS A 71 18.88 3.21 -13.29
C CYS A 71 19.40 4.60 -13.69
N GLY A 72 20.39 4.66 -14.60
CA GLY A 72 20.99 5.92 -15.05
C GLY A 72 20.00 6.82 -15.81
N PRO A 73 19.34 6.32 -16.86
CA PRO A 73 18.30 7.06 -17.58
C PRO A 73 17.11 7.45 -16.68
N ALA A 74 16.61 6.53 -15.86
CA ALA A 74 15.47 6.79 -14.98
C ALA A 74 15.77 7.88 -13.94
N TRP A 75 16.96 7.87 -13.34
CA TRP A 75 17.37 8.91 -12.39
C TRP A 75 17.46 10.29 -13.05
N LYS A 76 18.18 10.40 -14.19
CA LYS A 76 18.34 11.68 -14.90
C LYS A 76 17.00 12.29 -15.34
N ALA A 77 16.04 11.47 -15.75
CA ALA A 77 14.69 11.93 -16.08
C ALA A 77 13.92 12.44 -14.85
N LEU A 78 14.12 11.83 -13.68
CA LEU A 78 13.52 12.26 -12.41
C LEU A 78 14.18 13.54 -11.86
N GLU A 79 15.49 13.71 -12.03
CA GLU A 79 16.21 14.95 -11.70
C GLU A 79 15.72 16.10 -12.58
N ALA A 80 15.75 15.94 -13.90
CA ALA A 80 15.39 16.98 -14.87
C ALA A 80 13.92 17.44 -14.80
N SER A 81 13.06 16.67 -14.12
CA SER A 81 11.64 16.98 -13.90
C SER A 81 11.32 17.39 -12.45
N GLY A 82 12.32 17.44 -11.55
CA GLY A 82 12.11 17.71 -10.13
C GLY A 82 11.31 16.64 -9.37
N ALA A 83 11.06 15.48 -9.98
CA ALA A 83 10.21 14.44 -9.42
C ALA A 83 10.88 13.61 -8.31
N THR A 84 12.22 13.69 -8.16
CA THR A 84 13.02 12.91 -7.19
C THR A 84 12.47 12.96 -5.76
N ALA A 85 12.07 14.14 -5.28
CA ALA A 85 11.53 14.32 -3.92
C ALA A 85 10.23 13.52 -3.71
N ASN A 86 9.34 13.52 -4.71
CA ASN A 86 8.08 12.77 -4.66
C ASN A 86 8.34 11.25 -4.71
N VAL A 87 9.26 10.80 -5.56
CA VAL A 87 9.67 9.38 -5.65
C VAL A 87 10.35 8.92 -4.35
N ARG A 88 11.17 9.77 -3.73
CA ARG A 88 11.75 9.54 -2.39
C ARG A 88 10.65 9.40 -1.33
N SER A 89 9.67 10.31 -1.32
CA SER A 89 8.51 10.25 -0.42
C SER A 89 7.74 8.94 -0.56
N LEU A 90 7.48 8.49 -1.79
CA LEU A 90 6.84 7.18 -2.02
C LEU A 90 7.68 6.03 -1.44
N PHE A 91 8.98 5.98 -1.78
CA PHE A 91 9.90 4.91 -1.37
C PHE A 91 10.10 4.82 0.14
N ILE A 92 10.43 5.92 0.80
CA ILE A 92 10.69 5.97 2.26
C ILE A 92 9.42 5.66 3.06
N GLN A 93 8.24 6.04 2.55
CA GLN A 93 6.96 5.69 3.17
C GLN A 93 6.48 4.27 2.85
N ASN A 94 7.19 3.54 1.97
CA ASN A 94 6.83 2.19 1.54
C ASN A 94 5.38 2.12 1.00
N CYS A 95 4.91 3.19 0.34
CA CYS A 95 3.55 3.31 -0.19
C CYS A 95 3.19 2.09 -1.05
N ALA A 96 1.92 1.67 -1.09
CA ALA A 96 1.51 0.48 -1.83
C ALA A 96 1.95 0.52 -3.31
N VAL A 97 2.01 1.72 -3.91
CA VAL A 97 2.48 1.94 -5.27
C VAL A 97 4.00 1.76 -5.45
N THR A 98 4.83 1.86 -4.41
CA THR A 98 6.24 1.40 -4.49
C THR A 98 6.31 -0.09 -4.80
N HIS A 99 5.27 -0.82 -4.42
CA HIS A 99 5.03 -2.19 -4.80
C HIS A 99 4.19 -2.30 -6.08
N MET A 100 4.08 -1.30 -6.99
CA MET A 100 3.34 -1.39 -8.28
C MET A 100 4.16 -1.47 -9.59
N THR A 101 3.52 -1.93 -10.67
CA THR A 101 3.92 -1.86 -12.11
C THR A 101 2.84 -1.12 -12.84
N GLY A 102 3.16 -0.60 -14.03
CA GLY A 102 2.19 0.11 -14.84
C GLY A 102 1.61 1.25 -14.01
N TRP A 103 2.46 1.94 -13.24
CA TRP A 103 2.07 3.11 -12.44
C TRP A 103 1.26 4.08 -13.32
N LYS A 104 1.70 4.26 -14.58
CA LYS A 104 1.04 5.00 -15.66
C LYS A 104 -0.34 4.45 -16.09
N ALA A 105 -0.55 3.14 -16.05
CA ALA A 105 -1.84 2.51 -16.30
C ALA A 105 -2.76 2.51 -15.06
N LEU A 106 -2.22 2.82 -13.88
CA LEU A 106 -2.93 2.99 -12.61
C LEU A 106 -3.27 4.46 -12.32
N SER A 107 -2.55 5.40 -12.92
CA SER A 107 -2.83 6.85 -12.88
C SER A 107 -3.80 7.32 -13.96
N GLN A 108 -4.05 6.52 -15.01
CA GLN A 108 -5.02 6.88 -16.04
C GLN A 108 -6.46 6.64 -15.54
N PRO A 109 -7.39 7.61 -15.71
CA PRO A 109 -8.80 7.39 -15.41
C PRO A 109 -9.37 6.28 -16.31
N GLN A 110 -9.98 5.26 -15.69
CA GLN A 110 -10.44 4.07 -16.39
C GLN A 110 -11.77 4.31 -17.15
N SER A 111 -11.67 5.00 -18.29
CA SER A 111 -12.74 5.28 -19.28
C SER A 111 -14.01 5.92 -18.70
N ALA A 112 -14.14 7.23 -18.90
CA ALA A 112 -15.08 8.13 -18.20
C ALA A 112 -16.55 7.67 -18.09
N ALA A 113 -16.90 7.22 -16.89
CA ALA A 113 -18.24 7.35 -16.28
C ALA A 113 -18.05 8.02 -14.91
N ALA A 114 -19.00 8.82 -14.41
CA ALA A 114 -18.80 9.54 -13.15
C ALA A 114 -18.64 8.58 -11.95
N GLY A 115 -17.62 8.81 -11.09
CA GLY A 115 -17.29 7.94 -9.94
C GLY A 115 -16.09 7.01 -10.13
N GLN A 116 -15.04 7.45 -10.84
CA GLN A 116 -13.90 6.59 -11.20
C GLN A 116 -12.90 6.42 -10.05
N CYS A 117 -12.70 5.17 -9.61
CA CYS A 117 -11.67 4.84 -8.63
C CYS A 117 -10.26 4.99 -9.21
N SER A 118 -9.42 5.82 -8.57
CA SER A 118 -7.98 5.91 -8.85
C SER A 118 -7.16 5.13 -7.82
N ILE A 119 -5.92 4.77 -8.17
CA ILE A 119 -5.00 4.18 -7.17
C ILE A 119 -4.67 5.17 -6.03
N SER A 120 -4.70 6.46 -6.31
CA SER A 120 -4.47 7.54 -5.34
C SER A 120 -5.56 7.55 -4.27
N GLN A 121 -6.84 7.41 -4.65
CA GLN A 121 -7.95 7.25 -3.70
C GLN A 121 -7.82 5.99 -2.83
N LEU A 122 -7.35 4.87 -3.40
CA LEU A 122 -7.05 3.67 -2.61
C LEU A 122 -5.91 3.89 -1.60
N MET A 123 -4.90 4.68 -1.96
CA MET A 123 -3.83 5.06 -1.03
C MET A 123 -4.31 6.04 0.05
N THR A 124 -5.30 6.91 -0.23
CA THR A 124 -5.98 7.72 0.79
C THR A 124 -6.75 6.85 1.79
N ALA A 125 -7.58 5.92 1.29
CA ALA A 125 -8.36 5.01 2.14
C ALA A 125 -7.46 4.07 2.97
N GLN A 126 -6.36 3.59 2.37
CA GLN A 126 -5.27 2.90 3.07
C GLN A 126 -4.74 3.74 4.24
N GLN A 127 -4.36 4.98 3.99
CA GLN A 127 -3.69 5.82 4.97
C GLN A 127 -4.60 6.13 6.16
N LYS A 128 -5.88 6.47 5.93
CA LYS A 128 -6.89 6.64 6.98
C LYS A 128 -6.87 5.48 7.98
N VAL A 129 -6.81 4.25 7.49
CA VAL A 129 -6.82 3.00 8.29
C VAL A 129 -5.52 2.80 9.05
N GLN A 130 -4.37 3.04 8.40
CA GLN A 130 -3.07 2.96 9.08
C GLN A 130 -2.96 4.00 10.20
N GLU A 131 -3.58 5.18 10.03
CA GLU A 131 -3.68 6.21 11.06
C GLU A 131 -4.61 5.78 12.22
N GLN A 132 -5.78 5.19 11.96
CA GLN A 132 -6.64 4.63 13.01
C GLN A 132 -5.94 3.50 13.79
N GLN A 133 -5.31 2.56 13.09
CA GLN A 133 -4.57 1.46 13.74
C GLN A 133 -3.39 1.99 14.55
N THR A 134 -2.66 2.99 14.03
CA THR A 134 -1.58 3.65 14.79
C THR A 134 -2.13 4.30 16.07
N ALA A 135 -3.23 5.04 15.98
CA ALA A 135 -3.84 5.70 17.13
C ALA A 135 -4.31 4.68 18.19
N LEU A 136 -5.01 3.62 17.76
CA LEU A 136 -5.45 2.52 18.63
C LEU A 136 -4.27 1.84 19.33
N CYS A 137 -3.25 1.42 18.59
CA CYS A 137 -2.08 0.76 19.17
C CYS A 137 -1.25 1.69 20.06
N LYS A 138 -1.34 3.01 19.86
CA LYS A 138 -0.74 4.01 20.75
C LYS A 138 -1.55 4.21 22.05
N LYS A 139 -2.87 4.03 22.03
CA LYS A 139 -3.71 3.91 23.25
C LYS A 139 -3.40 2.62 24.03
N VAL A 140 -3.30 1.49 23.32
CA VAL A 140 -3.17 0.12 23.88
C VAL A 140 -1.74 -0.23 24.33
N GLY A 141 -0.72 0.36 23.71
CA GLY A 141 0.68 0.21 24.10
C GLY A 141 1.24 -1.20 23.86
N LYS A 142 1.36 -1.98 24.94
CA LYS A 142 1.82 -3.40 24.91
C LYS A 142 0.70 -4.41 25.19
N GLY A 143 -0.52 -3.95 25.46
CA GLY A 143 -1.66 -4.82 25.74
C GLY A 143 -2.26 -5.46 24.48
N SER A 144 -3.28 -6.28 24.69
CA SER A 144 -4.23 -6.63 23.63
C SER A 144 -5.19 -5.47 23.37
N VAL A 145 -5.70 -5.38 22.15
CA VAL A 145 -6.88 -4.54 21.85
C VAL A 145 -8.08 -5.11 22.63
N ASP A 146 -9.04 -4.26 23.00
CA ASP A 146 -10.30 -4.73 23.56
C ASP A 146 -11.01 -5.72 22.62
N ALA A 147 -11.69 -6.72 23.20
CA ALA A 147 -12.32 -7.80 22.45
C ALA A 147 -13.55 -7.34 21.64
N GLU A 148 -14.29 -6.34 22.13
CA GLU A 148 -15.42 -5.76 21.40
C GLU A 148 -14.95 -4.84 20.27
N VAL A 149 -13.92 -4.01 20.51
CA VAL A 149 -13.24 -3.20 19.49
C VAL A 149 -12.67 -4.09 18.38
N ALA A 150 -11.94 -5.15 18.72
CA ALA A 150 -11.41 -6.10 17.75
C ALA A 150 -12.51 -6.77 16.91
N LYS A 151 -13.62 -7.17 17.55
CA LYS A 151 -14.79 -7.73 16.88
C LYS A 151 -15.47 -6.72 15.93
N LYS A 152 -15.56 -5.43 16.30
CA LYS A 152 -16.09 -4.36 15.45
C LYS A 152 -15.21 -4.14 14.21
N VAL A 153 -13.89 -4.08 14.37
CA VAL A 153 -12.95 -3.92 13.24
C VAL A 153 -13.02 -5.13 12.29
N GLN A 154 -13.08 -6.35 12.82
CA GLN A 154 -13.30 -7.55 12.00
C GLN A 154 -14.66 -7.49 11.26
N ALA A 155 -15.74 -7.05 11.92
CA ALA A 155 -17.05 -6.91 11.29
C ALA A 155 -17.04 -5.85 10.16
N CYS A 156 -16.34 -4.72 10.33
CA CYS A 156 -16.11 -3.74 9.26
C CYS A 156 -15.41 -4.41 8.06
N PHE A 157 -14.40 -5.22 8.31
CA PHE A 157 -13.62 -5.89 7.27
C PHE A 157 -14.49 -6.89 6.48
N ASP A 158 -15.28 -7.70 7.18
CA ASP A 158 -16.16 -8.68 6.54
C ASP A 158 -17.38 -8.06 5.86
N THR A 159 -17.83 -6.88 6.30
CA THR A 159 -18.93 -6.14 5.67
C THR A 159 -18.50 -5.46 4.36
N HIS A 160 -17.34 -4.79 4.36
CA HIS A 160 -16.93 -3.96 3.23
C HIS A 160 -15.87 -4.63 2.34
N VAL A 161 -14.84 -5.21 2.93
CA VAL A 161 -13.63 -5.66 2.20
C VAL A 161 -13.82 -7.07 1.63
N THR A 162 -14.28 -8.02 2.44
CA THR A 162 -14.47 -9.42 2.04
C THR A 162 -15.37 -9.57 0.80
N PRO A 163 -16.52 -8.87 0.64
CA PRO A 163 -17.37 -8.97 -0.55
C PRO A 163 -16.76 -8.31 -1.79
N ALA A 164 -15.95 -7.26 -1.61
CA ALA A 164 -15.27 -6.58 -2.70
C ALA A 164 -14.18 -7.47 -3.33
N VAL A 165 -13.31 -8.06 -2.50
CA VAL A 165 -12.26 -8.97 -2.99
C VAL A 165 -12.80 -10.30 -3.48
N ALA A 166 -13.99 -10.74 -3.03
CA ALA A 166 -14.60 -11.99 -3.46
C ALA A 166 -14.85 -12.08 -4.97
N LYS A 167 -14.94 -10.94 -5.66
CA LYS A 167 -15.12 -10.82 -7.13
C LYS A 167 -13.83 -11.09 -7.93
N ALA A 168 -12.67 -11.13 -7.26
CA ALA A 168 -11.35 -11.31 -7.88
C ALA A 168 -10.60 -12.49 -7.20
N PRO A 169 -10.56 -13.70 -7.81
CA PRO A 169 -10.11 -14.91 -7.12
C PRO A 169 -8.69 -14.87 -6.57
N GLY A 170 -7.72 -14.32 -7.29
CA GLY A 170 -6.35 -14.14 -6.81
C GLY A 170 -6.27 -13.15 -5.64
N LEU A 171 -7.02 -12.05 -5.69
CA LEU A 171 -7.13 -11.11 -4.57
C LEU A 171 -7.78 -11.79 -3.36
N LYS A 172 -8.90 -12.51 -3.53
CA LYS A 172 -9.56 -13.29 -2.46
C LYS A 172 -8.61 -14.31 -1.82
N GLN A 173 -7.85 -15.04 -2.64
CA GLN A 173 -6.86 -15.99 -2.14
C GLN A 173 -5.76 -15.27 -1.32
N PHE A 174 -5.24 -14.15 -1.83
CA PHE A 174 -4.22 -13.35 -1.17
C PHE A 174 -4.71 -12.81 0.20
N VAL A 175 -5.95 -12.33 0.27
CA VAL A 175 -6.62 -11.91 1.50
C VAL A 175 -6.70 -13.05 2.51
N ASN A 176 -7.19 -14.21 2.06
CA ASN A 176 -7.36 -15.36 2.94
C ASN A 176 -6.02 -15.86 3.48
N GLU A 177 -5.00 -16.01 2.64
CA GLU A 177 -3.66 -16.50 3.01
C GLU A 177 -2.92 -15.61 4.02
N CYS A 178 -3.03 -14.29 3.87
CA CYS A 178 -2.16 -13.36 4.60
C CYS A 178 -2.86 -12.44 5.61
N VAL A 179 -4.19 -12.37 5.62
CA VAL A 179 -4.96 -11.59 6.59
C VAL A 179 -5.85 -12.49 7.44
N VAL A 180 -6.76 -13.25 6.81
CA VAL A 180 -7.74 -14.07 7.53
C VAL A 180 -7.04 -15.22 8.27
N GLN A 181 -6.22 -16.02 7.57
CA GLN A 181 -5.41 -17.10 8.19
C GLN A 181 -4.27 -16.59 9.10
N LYS A 182 -4.10 -15.26 9.24
CA LYS A 182 -3.17 -14.63 10.18
C LYS A 182 -3.87 -13.94 11.34
N ASN A 183 -5.20 -14.09 11.45
CA ASN A 183 -6.04 -13.50 12.49
C ASN A 183 -5.72 -12.01 12.70
N ALA A 184 -5.49 -11.28 11.60
CA ALA A 184 -4.79 -9.99 11.66
C ALA A 184 -5.51 -8.93 12.52
N TRP A 185 -6.83 -9.04 12.67
CA TRP A 185 -7.70 -8.20 13.51
C TRP A 185 -7.99 -8.75 14.91
N ALA A 186 -7.43 -9.90 15.31
CA ALA A 186 -7.69 -10.47 16.63
C ALA A 186 -7.11 -9.60 17.77
N PRO A 187 -7.68 -9.65 18.99
CA PRO A 187 -7.29 -8.81 20.13
C PRO A 187 -5.79 -8.84 20.45
N ASP A 188 -5.20 -10.05 20.41
CA ASP A 188 -3.79 -10.35 20.68
C ASP A 188 -2.86 -10.01 19.51
N SER A 189 -3.43 -9.65 18.36
CA SER A 189 -2.76 -9.63 17.06
C SER A 189 -2.70 -8.21 16.48
N MET A 190 -3.80 -7.46 16.49
CA MET A 190 -3.95 -6.15 15.81
C MET A 190 -2.90 -5.08 16.21
N CYS A 191 -2.28 -5.18 17.39
CA CYS A 191 -1.20 -4.29 17.84
C CYS A 191 0.11 -5.03 18.17
N ASN A 192 0.17 -6.34 17.92
CA ASN A 192 1.30 -7.18 18.30
C ASN A 192 2.35 -7.23 17.20
N ARG A 193 3.46 -6.53 17.41
CA ARG A 193 4.56 -6.39 16.45
C ARG A 193 5.03 -7.72 15.83
N LYS A 194 4.94 -8.87 16.53
CA LYS A 194 5.28 -10.19 15.95
C LYS A 194 4.24 -10.66 14.93
N GLN A 195 2.95 -10.70 15.31
CA GLN A 195 1.86 -11.13 14.41
C GLN A 195 1.76 -10.21 13.20
N GLN A 196 1.89 -8.90 13.42
CA GLN A 196 1.76 -7.89 12.38
C GLN A 196 2.98 -7.86 11.44
N SER A 197 4.16 -8.28 11.92
CA SER A 197 5.30 -8.63 11.06
C SER A 197 5.04 -9.91 10.25
N ALA A 198 4.32 -10.91 10.79
CA ALA A 198 3.99 -12.14 10.08
C ALA A 198 2.97 -11.91 8.95
N VAL A 199 1.97 -11.06 9.18
CA VAL A 199 1.05 -10.52 8.15
C VAL A 199 1.84 -9.84 7.03
N THR A 200 2.64 -8.83 7.39
CA THR A 200 3.47 -8.05 6.44
C THR A 200 4.46 -8.93 5.66
N SER A 201 5.04 -9.95 6.31
CA SER A 201 5.96 -10.92 5.69
C SER A 201 5.25 -11.88 4.73
N CYS A 202 4.05 -12.36 5.09
CA CYS A 202 3.20 -13.14 4.20
C CYS A 202 2.83 -12.31 2.96
N GLN A 203 2.29 -11.12 3.17
CA GLN A 203 1.89 -10.20 2.11
C GLN A 203 3.08 -9.94 1.17
N THR A 204 4.25 -9.57 1.71
CA THR A 204 5.46 -9.33 0.90
C THR A 204 5.90 -10.55 0.09
N LYS A 205 5.88 -11.76 0.67
CA LYS A 205 6.30 -13.01 0.00
C LYS A 205 5.31 -13.45 -1.06
N THR A 206 4.04 -13.64 -0.69
CA THR A 206 2.96 -14.04 -1.59
C THR A 206 2.81 -13.02 -2.71
N PHE A 207 2.92 -11.73 -2.40
CA PHE A 207 2.87 -10.69 -3.40
C PHE A 207 4.09 -10.75 -4.35
N LYS A 208 5.32 -10.90 -3.84
CA LYS A 208 6.52 -11.05 -4.68
C LYS A 208 6.44 -12.27 -5.62
N ALA A 209 5.74 -13.34 -5.23
CA ALA A 209 5.53 -14.54 -6.03
C ALA A 209 4.38 -14.41 -7.05
N LYS A 210 3.15 -14.15 -6.60
CA LYS A 210 1.94 -14.07 -7.46
C LYS A 210 1.82 -12.74 -8.24
N LYS A 211 2.72 -11.80 -7.91
CA LYS A 211 3.15 -10.58 -8.60
C LYS A 211 2.29 -10.12 -9.78
N ALA A 212 2.56 -10.62 -10.99
CA ALA A 212 1.92 -10.13 -12.22
C ALA A 212 0.45 -10.56 -12.36
N ALA A 213 0.08 -11.73 -11.83
CA ALA A 213 -1.30 -12.23 -11.89
C ALA A 213 -2.21 -11.37 -11.00
N LEU A 214 -1.78 -11.12 -9.76
CA LEU A 214 -2.44 -10.16 -8.87
C LEU A 214 -2.52 -8.78 -9.54
N THR A 215 -1.46 -8.31 -10.21
CA THR A 215 -1.45 -6.98 -10.85
C THR A 215 -2.55 -6.81 -11.86
N LYS A 216 -2.69 -7.80 -12.75
CA LYS A 216 -3.79 -7.86 -13.72
C LYS A 216 -5.17 -7.85 -13.05
N GLU A 217 -5.32 -8.45 -11.86
CA GLU A 217 -6.60 -8.48 -11.16
C GLU A 217 -7.05 -7.13 -10.57
N LEU A 218 -6.23 -6.39 -9.80
CA LEU A 218 -6.71 -5.08 -9.29
C LEU A 218 -6.78 -4.04 -10.41
N THR A 219 -5.89 -4.03 -11.41
CA THR A 219 -6.07 -3.13 -12.55
C THR A 219 -7.40 -3.40 -13.29
N LYS A 220 -7.85 -4.66 -13.36
CA LYS A 220 -9.19 -5.03 -13.90
C LYS A 220 -10.34 -4.63 -12.97
N ASN A 221 -10.16 -4.71 -11.66
CA ASN A 221 -11.26 -4.53 -10.68
C ASN A 221 -11.26 -3.15 -9.98
N LEU A 222 -10.29 -2.27 -10.27
CA LEU A 222 -10.00 -1.02 -9.54
C LEU A 222 -11.26 -0.22 -9.23
N GLY A 223 -12.08 0.05 -10.25
CA GLY A 223 -13.37 0.76 -10.15
C GLY A 223 -14.28 0.30 -8.99
N SER A 224 -14.28 -1.00 -8.67
CA SER A 224 -15.14 -1.61 -7.67
C SER A 224 -14.58 -1.62 -6.23
N LEU A 225 -13.42 -0.99 -5.98
CA LEU A 225 -12.68 -1.16 -4.73
C LEU A 225 -12.56 0.12 -3.88
N CYS A 226 -12.76 1.32 -4.45
CA CYS A 226 -12.66 2.59 -3.71
C CYS A 226 -13.75 2.74 -2.65
N GLU A 227 -15.02 2.59 -3.03
CA GLU A 227 -16.15 2.68 -2.10
C GLU A 227 -16.02 1.66 -0.94
N PRO A 228 -15.75 0.36 -1.19
CA PRO A 228 -15.41 -0.60 -0.13
C PRO A 228 -14.25 -0.19 0.79
N ALA A 229 -13.18 0.41 0.25
CA ALA A 229 -12.03 0.80 1.05
C ALA A 229 -12.33 2.03 1.93
N ASP A 230 -13.07 3.02 1.43
CA ASP A 230 -13.40 4.22 2.20
C ASP A 230 -14.52 3.96 3.22
N ALA A 231 -15.48 3.10 2.88
CA ALA A 231 -16.47 2.58 3.81
C ALA A 231 -15.81 1.78 4.94
N TYR A 232 -14.85 0.90 4.61
CA TYR A 232 -14.05 0.21 5.62
C TYR A 232 -13.27 1.18 6.51
N ALA A 233 -12.61 2.19 5.93
CA ALA A 233 -11.85 3.18 6.67
C ALA A 233 -12.72 3.99 7.64
N THR A 234 -13.94 4.33 7.22
CA THR A 234 -14.94 5.03 8.03
C THR A 234 -15.43 4.14 9.17
N CYS A 235 -15.86 2.91 8.87
CA CYS A 235 -16.31 1.93 9.86
C CYS A 235 -15.22 1.61 10.89
N MET A 236 -13.96 1.48 10.47
CA MET A 236 -12.84 1.27 11.40
C MET A 236 -12.62 2.48 12.32
N ALA A 237 -12.72 3.71 11.80
CA ALA A 237 -12.59 4.91 12.63
C ALA A 237 -13.70 5.00 13.69
N GLU A 238 -14.91 4.54 13.39
CA GLU A 238 -16.01 4.44 14.35
C GLU A 238 -15.80 3.31 15.36
N ALA A 239 -15.30 2.15 14.91
CA ALA A 239 -14.98 1.00 15.74
C ALA A 239 -13.87 1.25 16.79
N THR A 240 -12.98 2.23 16.56
CA THR A 240 -11.78 2.48 17.38
C THR A 240 -11.77 3.80 18.18
N ARG A 241 -12.91 4.50 18.24
CA ARG A 241 -13.09 5.73 19.05
C ARG A 241 -12.97 5.45 20.55
#